data_AF-A0A3L6RJ59-F1
#
_entry.id   AF-A0A3L6RJ59-F1
#
_cell.length_a   1.000
_cell.length_b   1.000
_cell.length_c   1.000
_cell.angle_alpha   90.00
_cell.angle_beta   90.00
_cell.angle_gamma   90.00
#
_symmetry.space_group_name_H-M   'P 1'
#
loop_
_entity.id
_entity.type
_entity.pdbx_description
1 polymer ?
#
loop_
_entity_poly.entity_id
_entity_poly.type
_entity_poly.pdbx_seq_one_letter_code
_entity_poly.pdbx_strand_id
1 'polypeptide(L)'
;MLLWIWWMERNRVRGGEERWEAIRLAGTIAHQSDEYLAIGKEECRQPLRRLWVKPNSEFLKVNSDGVMGLSCQEQEKEDGEW
;
A
#
# COMPACT_ATOMS: atom_id res chain seq x y z
N MET A 1 3.62 6.74 4.11
CA MET A 1 4.93 7.02 3.47
C MET A 1 6.08 6.15 3.97
N LEU A 2 6.10 5.68 5.23
CA LEU A 2 7.20 4.86 5.77
C LEU A 2 7.54 3.60 4.95
N LEU A 3 6.52 2.91 4.41
CA LEU A 3 6.71 1.74 3.55
C LEU A 3 7.43 2.07 2.24
N TRP A 4 7.20 3.28 1.69
CA TRP A 4 7.86 3.75 0.48
C TRP A 4 9.35 4.00 0.70
N ILE A 5 9.71 4.64 1.82
CA ILE A 5 11.11 4.87 2.20
C ILE A 5 11.84 3.54 2.39
N TRP A 6 11.24 2.58 3.09
CA TRP A 6 11.81 1.26 3.28
C TRP A 6 12.02 0.53 1.95
N TRP A 7 11.04 0.60 1.04
CA TRP A 7 11.12 -0.02 -0.27
C TRP A 7 12.24 0.59 -1.13
N MET A 8 12.35 1.92 -1.13
CA MET A 8 13.43 2.65 -1.81
C MET A 8 14.81 2.25 -1.28
N GLU A 9 15.01 2.28 0.05
CA GLU A 9 16.28 1.91 0.68
C GLU A 9 16.69 0.47 0.33
N ARG A 10 15.73 -0.47 0.41
CA ARG A 10 15.98 -1.86 0.03
C ARG A 10 16.39 -2.00 -1.43
N ASN A 11 15.73 -1.28 -2.34
CA ASN A 11 16.06 -1.32 -3.77
C ASN A 11 17.41 -0.69 -4.07
N ARG A 12 17.76 0.40 -3.37
CA ARG A 12 19.07 1.04 -3.44
C ARG A 12 20.19 0.06 -3.13
N VAL A 13 20.08 -0.62 -1.98
CA VAL A 13 21.04 -1.64 -1.54
C VAL A 13 21.11 -2.81 -2.53
N ARG A 14 19.97 -3.24 -3.05
CA ARG A 14 19.93 -4.30 -4.08
C ARG A 14 20.56 -3.86 -5.41
N GLY A 15 20.53 -2.57 -5.74
CA GLY A 15 21.20 -1.97 -6.89
C GLY A 15 22.71 -1.77 -6.71
N GLY A 16 23.26 -2.12 -5.54
CA GLY A 16 24.68 -1.96 -5.22
C GLY A 16 25.05 -0.55 -4.74
N GLU A 17 24.08 0.32 -4.53
CA GLU A 17 24.32 1.63 -3.91
C GLU A 17 24.49 1.52 -2.40
N GLU A 18 25.17 2.50 -1.81
CA GLU A 18 25.41 2.56 -0.37
C GLU A 18 24.11 2.80 0.40
N ARG A 19 24.02 2.26 1.62
CA ARG A 19 22.90 2.54 2.53
C ARG A 19 22.85 4.01 2.89
N TRP A 20 21.66 4.51 3.16
CA TRP A 20 21.53 5.80 3.82
C TRP A 20 22.01 5.73 5.26
N GLU A 21 22.57 6.84 5.72
CA GLU A 21 22.94 7.01 7.11
C GLU A 21 21.69 6.85 8.00
N ALA A 22 21.81 6.02 9.04
CA ALA A 22 20.69 5.70 9.92
C ALA A 22 20.05 6.95 10.56
N ILE A 23 20.86 7.97 10.85
CA ILE A 23 20.41 9.25 11.43
C ILE A 23 19.49 9.99 10.45
N ARG A 24 19.87 10.04 9.17
CA ARG A 24 19.06 10.66 8.12
C ARG A 24 17.72 9.95 7.94
N LEU A 25 17.73 8.61 7.99
CA LEU A 25 16.52 7.81 7.91
C LEU A 25 15.60 8.06 9.11
N ALA A 26 16.16 8.04 10.32
CA ALA A 26 15.42 8.30 11.56
C ALA A 26 14.79 9.71 11.57
N GLY A 27 15.52 10.74 11.13
CA GLY A 27 15.00 12.10 11.03
C GLY A 27 13.84 12.22 10.04
N THR A 28 13.95 11.55 8.89
CA THR A 28 12.87 11.53 7.89
C THR A 28 11.62 10.84 8.42
N ILE A 29 11.79 9.70 9.11
CA ILE A 29 10.70 8.95 9.73
C ILE A 29 10.00 9.78 10.81
N ALA A 30 10.77 10.42 11.69
CA ALA A 30 10.23 11.26 12.76
C ALA A 30 9.41 12.42 12.20
N HIS A 31 9.99 13.18 11.27
CA HIS A 31 9.32 14.32 10.64
C HIS A 31 8.01 13.93 9.94
N GLN A 32 8.03 12.86 9.14
CA GLN A 32 6.81 12.40 8.46
C GLN A 32 5.75 11.87 9.42
N SER A 33 6.16 11.27 10.53
CA SER A 33 5.24 10.81 11.57
C SER A 33 4.55 12.00 12.24
N ASP A 34 5.31 13.05 12.55
CA ASP A 34 4.77 14.29 13.13
C ASP A 34 3.81 15.00 12.16
N GLU A 35 4.17 15.11 10.89
CA GLU A 35 3.28 15.67 9.85
C GLU A 35 2.00 14.84 9.71
N TYR A 36 2.10 13.52 9.70
CA TYR A 36 0.93 12.65 9.62
C TYR A 36 0.00 12.82 10.83
N LEU A 37 0.58 12.93 12.03
CA LEU A 37 -0.19 13.20 13.25
C LEU A 37 -0.82 14.60 13.25
N ALA A 38 -0.19 15.58 12.59
CA ALA A 38 -0.74 16.91 12.43
C ALA A 38 -1.97 16.94 11.49
N ILE A 39 -1.97 16.11 10.44
CA ILE A 39 -3.10 16.00 9.50
C ILE A 39 -4.37 15.46 10.19
N GLY A 40 -4.23 14.61 11.22
CA GLY A 40 -5.35 14.03 11.96
C GLY A 40 -6.00 14.95 13.01
N LYS A 41 -5.53 16.19 13.18
CA LYS A 41 -6.07 17.14 14.17
C LYS A 41 -7.26 17.95 13.66
N GLU A 42 -7.52 17.96 12.36
CA GLU A 42 -8.79 18.47 11.83
C GLU A 42 -9.86 17.40 12.09
N GLU A 43 -10.91 17.77 12.84
CA GLU A 43 -11.91 16.84 13.38
C GLU A 43 -12.25 15.73 12.38
N CYS A 44 -11.84 14.49 12.70
CA CYS A 44 -12.44 13.32 12.09
C CYS A 44 -13.88 13.26 12.60
N ARG A 45 -14.76 14.08 12.02
CA ARG A 45 -16.20 13.88 12.08
C ARG A 45 -16.43 12.57 11.36
N GLN A 46 -16.31 11.47 12.10
CA GLN A 46 -16.69 10.17 11.59
C GLN A 46 -18.10 10.36 11.02
N PRO A 47 -18.30 10.18 9.70
CA PRO A 47 -19.63 10.27 9.16
C PRO A 47 -20.43 9.22 9.91
N LEU A 48 -21.44 9.68 10.65
CA LEU A 48 -22.42 8.89 11.37
C LEU A 48 -22.66 7.63 10.55
N ARG A 49 -22.26 6.46 11.07
CA ARG A 49 -22.22 5.19 10.32
C ARG A 49 -23.51 5.07 9.52
N ARG A 50 -23.47 5.41 8.23
CA ARG A 50 -24.64 5.31 7.37
C ARG A 50 -24.81 3.82 7.16
N LEU A 51 -25.83 3.27 7.83
CA LEU A 51 -26.27 1.90 7.57
C LEU A 51 -26.49 1.77 6.06
N TRP A 52 -26.02 0.68 5.49
CA TRP A 52 -26.31 0.38 4.09
C TRP A 52 -27.82 0.23 3.92
N VAL A 53 -28.45 1.17 3.22
CA VAL A 53 -29.87 1.12 2.86
C VAL A 53 -29.99 0.79 1.38
N LYS A 54 -31.01 0.00 1.03
CA LYS A 54 -31.35 -0.28 -0.37
C LYS A 54 -31.70 1.05 -1.07
N PRO A 55 -31.12 1.35 -2.24
CA PRO A 55 -31.43 2.58 -2.96
C PRO A 55 -32.88 2.57 -3.49
N ASN A 56 -33.47 3.76 -3.69
CA ASN A 56 -34.82 3.91 -4.26
C ASN A 56 -34.91 3.27 -5.65
N SER A 57 -36.13 2.94 -6.11
CA SER A 57 -36.38 2.19 -7.35
C SER A 57 -35.85 2.84 -8.63
N GLU A 58 -35.47 4.13 -8.60
CA GLU A 58 -34.90 4.87 -9.72
C GLU A 58 -33.36 4.76 -9.80
N PHE A 59 -32.73 4.10 -8.84
CA PHE A 59 -31.27 4.02 -8.73
C PHE A 59 -30.78 2.58 -8.88
N LEU A 60 -29.82 2.37 -9.79
CA LEU A 60 -29.14 1.10 -10.00
C LEU A 60 -27.83 1.07 -9.20
N LYS A 61 -27.69 0.09 -8.29
CA LYS A 61 -26.42 -0.18 -7.61
C LYS A 61 -25.52 -1.02 -8.51
N VAL A 62 -24.44 -0.44 -9.02
CA VAL A 62 -23.38 -1.16 -9.74
C VAL A 62 -22.24 -1.44 -8.76
N ASN A 63 -21.92 -2.71 -8.52
CA ASN A 63 -20.68 -3.09 -7.83
C ASN A 63 -19.66 -3.44 -8.91
N SER A 64 -18.48 -2.85 -8.83
CA SER A 64 -17.36 -3.14 -9.73
C SER A 64 -16.19 -3.64 -8.89
N ASP A 65 -15.96 -4.95 -8.90
CA ASP A 65 -14.81 -5.57 -8.26
C ASP A 65 -13.78 -5.93 -9.34
N GLY A 66 -12.54 -5.47 -9.15
CA GLY A 66 -11.42 -5.78 -10.04
C GLY A 66 -10.57 -6.91 -9.48
N VAL A 67 -10.40 -7.99 -10.26
CA VAL A 67 -9.42 -9.04 -9.95
C VAL A 67 -8.17 -8.80 -10.79
N MET A 68 -7.04 -8.54 -10.14
CA MET A 68 -5.73 -8.53 -10.79
C MET A 68 -5.12 -9.93 -10.66
N GLY A 69 -5.16 -10.71 -11.73
CA GLY A 69 -4.44 -11.97 -11.82
C GLY A 69 -2.96 -11.70 -12.03
N LEU A 70 -2.11 -12.04 -11.05
CA LEU A 70 -0.69 -12.26 -11.32
C LEU A 70 -0.60 -13.58 -12.09
N SER A 71 -0.13 -13.52 -13.34
CA SER A 71 0.22 -14.73 -14.08
C SER A 71 1.36 -15.42 -13.35
N CYS A 72 1.04 -16.45 -12.59
CA CYS A 72 2.01 -17.41 -12.08
C CYS A 72 2.55 -18.14 -13.32
N GLN A 73 3.81 -17.91 -13.68
CA GLN A 73 4.46 -18.78 -14.66
C GLN A 73 4.69 -20.12 -13.98
N GLU A 74 3.99 -21.14 -14.46
CA GLU A 74 4.28 -22.53 -14.16
C GLU A 74 5.67 -22.84 -14.73
N GLN A 75 6.62 -23.19 -13.86
CA GLN A 75 7.85 -23.84 -14.30
C GLN A 75 7.49 -25.26 -14.71
N GLU A 76 7.61 -25.56 -16.00
CA GLU A 76 7.65 -26.93 -16.50
C GLU A 76 8.86 -27.64 -15.87
N LYS A 77 8.59 -28.68 -15.07
CA LYS A 77 9.59 -29.69 -14.73
C LYS A 77 9.61 -30.69 -15.89
N GLU A 78 10.67 -30.66 -16.68
CA GLU A 78 11.06 -31.80 -17.51
C GLU A 78 11.55 -32.92 -16.57
N ASP A 79 10.67 -33.86 -16.26
CA ASP A 79 11.06 -35.16 -15.71
C ASP A 79 10.93 -36.19 -16.83
N GLY A 80 12.05 -36.54 -17.47
CA GLY A 80 12.08 -37.53 -18.55
C GLY A 80 13.48 -38.01 -18.90
N GLU A 81 14.04 -38.94 -18.12
CA GLU A 81 15.04 -39.90 -18.59
C GLU A 81 14.71 -41.30 -18.05
N TRP A 82 14.95 -42.30 -18.91
CA TRP A 82 14.43 -43.67 -18.95
C TRP A 82 15.01 -44.62 -17.90
#